data_AF-A0A365ZQ85-F1
#
_entry.id   AF-A0A365ZQ85-F1
#
_cell.length_a   1.000
_cell.length_b   1.000
_cell.length_c   1.000
_cell.angle_alpha   90.00
_cell.angle_beta   90.00
_cell.angle_gamma   90.00
#
_symmetry.space_group_name_H-M   'P 1'
#
loop_
_entity.id
_entity.type
_entity.pdbx_description
1 polymer ?
#
loop_
_entity_poly.entity_id
_entity_poly.type
_entity_poly.pdbx_seq_one_letter_code
_entity_poly.pdbx_strand_id
1 'polypeptide(L)'
;MDSLFQVEWTPVASGGGAALDGVNVWRADGGQVPSALHPLLGAMQVESGRLAVVTRGAVSVAGEDVTDLAGAAAWGLVRSAQSEDPGRFVLVDVVDGEVEAAVGLALATGEPQVAVRGGRCFVPRLKAAVVAESGPSSVFGESVLITGASGALGGLVA
;
A
#
# COMPACT_ATOMS: atom_id res chain seq x y z
N MET A 1 -25.38 14.58 2.33
CA MET A 1 -24.83 13.34 1.72
C MET A 1 -23.38 13.28 2.13
N ASP A 2 -23.01 12.30 2.94
CA ASP A 2 -21.60 12.07 3.22
C ASP A 2 -20.94 11.63 1.91
N SER A 3 -19.86 12.33 1.52
CA SER A 3 -19.11 11.98 0.32
C SER A 3 -18.38 10.67 0.56
N LEU A 4 -18.45 9.75 -0.40
CA LEU A 4 -17.53 8.61 -0.43
C LEU A 4 -16.14 9.11 -0.81
N PHE A 5 -15.10 8.49 -0.27
CA PHE A 5 -13.72 8.80 -0.59
C PHE A 5 -13.04 7.60 -1.23
N GLN A 6 -12.11 7.87 -2.14
CA GLN A 6 -11.24 6.88 -2.75
C GLN A 6 -9.78 7.29 -2.61
N VAL A 7 -8.88 6.30 -2.61
CA VAL A 7 -7.44 6.55 -2.69
C VAL A 7 -7.06 6.79 -4.14
N GLU A 8 -6.44 7.93 -4.41
CA GLU A 8 -5.81 8.27 -5.68
C GLU A 8 -4.29 8.34 -5.50
N TRP A 9 -3.54 7.71 -6.41
CA TRP A 9 -2.08 7.79 -6.45
C TRP A 9 -1.66 9.00 -7.27
N THR A 10 -1.33 10.09 -6.59
CA THR A 10 -1.02 11.37 -7.22
C THR A 10 0.47 11.49 -7.51
N PRO A 11 0.88 11.91 -8.72
CA PRO A 11 2.28 12.14 -9.02
C PRO A 11 2.86 13.26 -8.16
N VAL A 12 4.08 13.07 -7.68
CA VAL A 12 4.84 14.09 -6.94
C VAL A 12 6.23 14.24 -7.53
N ALA A 13 6.79 15.44 -7.42
CA ALA A 13 8.18 15.65 -7.75
C ALA A 13 9.05 14.96 -6.69
N SER A 14 9.93 14.06 -7.11
CA SER A 14 11.10 13.69 -6.33
C SER A 14 12.21 14.68 -6.66
N GLY A 15 12.97 15.10 -5.64
CA GLY A 15 14.29 15.68 -5.88
C GLY A 15 15.23 14.64 -6.54
N GLY A 16 16.50 15.00 -6.72
CA GLY A 16 17.53 13.97 -7.00
C GLY A 16 17.50 12.88 -5.92
N GLY A 17 17.83 11.63 -6.30
CA GLY A 17 17.78 10.50 -5.37
C GLY A 17 18.57 10.78 -4.08
N ALA A 18 17.92 10.58 -2.93
CA ALA A 18 18.55 10.78 -1.63
C ALA A 18 19.51 9.62 -1.30
N ALA A 19 20.56 9.93 -0.52
CA ALA A 19 21.42 8.91 0.05
C ALA A 19 20.64 8.00 1.02
N LEU A 20 20.99 6.72 1.07
CA LEU A 20 20.35 5.70 1.92
C LEU A 20 20.97 5.64 3.33
N ASP A 21 21.75 6.64 3.73
CA ASP A 21 22.51 6.61 4.98
C ASP A 21 21.59 6.42 6.19
N GLY A 22 21.83 5.35 6.95
CA GLY A 22 21.02 4.99 8.12
C GLY A 22 19.62 4.45 7.82
N VAL A 23 19.34 4.08 6.57
CA VAL A 23 18.08 3.43 6.16
C VAL A 23 18.34 1.96 5.84
N ASN A 24 17.76 1.07 6.63
CA ASN A 24 17.77 -0.36 6.33
C ASN A 24 16.69 -0.66 5.27
N VAL A 25 17.01 -1.50 4.29
CA VAL A 25 16.09 -1.87 3.21
C VAL A 25 15.65 -3.31 3.40
N TRP A 26 14.36 -3.50 3.62
CA TRP A 26 13.73 -4.81 3.65
C TRP A 26 12.89 -5.01 2.40
N ARG A 27 12.94 -6.22 1.81
CA ARG A 27 12.21 -6.56 0.58
C ARG A 27 11.20 -7.66 0.86
N ALA A 28 9.97 -7.48 0.38
CA ALA A 28 9.00 -8.55 0.37
C ALA A 28 9.34 -9.53 -0.77
N ASP A 29 9.63 -10.77 -0.42
CA ASP A 29 9.95 -11.83 -1.38
C ASP A 29 8.69 -12.54 -1.91
N GLY A 30 7.62 -11.77 -2.19
CA GLY A 30 6.34 -12.28 -2.69
C GLY A 30 5.80 -13.48 -1.89
N GLY A 31 4.99 -14.33 -2.55
CA GLY A 31 4.52 -15.59 -1.99
C GLY A 31 3.23 -15.48 -1.18
N GLN A 32 3.04 -16.34 -0.18
CA GLN A 32 1.84 -16.34 0.64
C GLN A 32 1.94 -15.33 1.80
N VAL A 33 0.80 -14.75 2.16
CA VAL A 33 0.70 -13.69 3.19
C VAL A 33 1.46 -14.04 4.49
N PRO A 34 1.27 -15.21 5.13
CA PRO A 34 1.96 -15.50 6.39
C PRO A 34 3.49 -15.53 6.24
N SER A 35 3.98 -16.04 5.12
CA SER A 35 5.40 -16.15 4.81
C SER A 35 6.06 -14.79 4.58
N ALA A 36 5.31 -13.81 4.08
CA ALA A 36 5.79 -12.44 3.93
C ALA A 36 5.72 -11.64 5.25
N LEU A 37 4.64 -11.82 6.02
CA LEU A 37 4.38 -10.98 7.19
C LEU A 37 5.22 -11.34 8.42
N HIS A 38 5.48 -12.63 8.69
CA HIS A 38 6.26 -13.01 9.87
C HIS A 38 7.71 -12.48 9.84
N PRO A 39 8.48 -12.63 8.74
CA PRO A 39 9.83 -12.05 8.67
C PRO A 39 9.81 -10.53 8.75
N LEU A 40 8.81 -9.88 8.13
CA LEU A 40 8.64 -8.42 8.20
C LEU A 40 8.42 -7.94 9.62
N LEU A 41 7.51 -8.57 10.37
CA LEU A 41 7.29 -8.27 11.78
C LEU A 41 8.59 -8.40 12.59
N GLY A 42 9.35 -9.47 12.36
CA GLY A 42 10.66 -9.68 13.00
C GLY A 42 11.64 -8.55 12.69
N ALA A 43 11.76 -8.16 11.41
CA ALA A 43 12.61 -7.04 11.01
C ALA A 43 12.17 -5.72 11.67
N MET A 44 10.87 -5.41 11.66
CA MET A 44 10.33 -4.19 12.28
C MET A 44 10.57 -4.10 13.79
N GLN A 45 10.65 -5.25 14.48
CA GLN A 45 10.86 -5.31 15.93
C GLN A 45 12.33 -5.18 16.34
N VAL A 46 13.27 -5.64 15.50
CA VAL A 46 14.69 -5.73 15.84
C VAL A 46 15.49 -4.57 15.26
N GLU A 47 15.11 -4.07 14.08
CA GLU A 47 15.84 -3.00 13.40
C GLU A 47 15.73 -1.68 14.17
N SER A 48 16.90 -1.10 14.48
CA SER A 48 17.01 0.23 15.03
C SER A 48 17.21 1.24 13.90
N GLY A 49 16.54 2.39 13.99
CA GLY A 49 16.55 3.40 12.93
C GLY A 49 15.42 3.23 11.90
N ARG A 50 15.61 3.82 10.71
CA ARG A 50 14.57 3.91 9.68
C ARG A 50 14.59 2.69 8.78
N LEU A 51 13.43 2.09 8.53
CA LEU A 51 13.27 0.91 7.69
C LEU A 51 12.45 1.25 6.44
N ALA A 52 13.05 1.04 5.26
CA ALA A 52 12.35 1.07 3.98
C ALA A 52 11.85 -0.34 3.64
N VAL A 53 10.53 -0.51 3.59
CA VAL A 53 9.86 -1.75 3.22
C VAL A 53 9.50 -1.66 1.74
N VAL A 54 10.13 -2.51 0.94
CA VAL A 54 10.00 -2.53 -0.52
C VAL A 54 9.13 -3.70 -0.95
N THR A 55 8.09 -3.42 -1.74
CA THR A 55 7.22 -4.43 -2.37
C THR A 55 7.26 -4.30 -3.89
N ARG A 56 6.73 -5.30 -4.62
CA ARG A 56 6.69 -5.27 -6.09
C ARG A 56 5.29 -5.50 -6.66
N GLY A 57 4.61 -4.43 -7.09
CA GLY A 57 3.26 -4.51 -7.64
C GLY A 57 2.21 -4.82 -6.57
N ALA A 58 2.42 -4.33 -5.34
CA ALA A 58 1.53 -4.51 -4.20
C ALA A 58 0.42 -3.45 -4.13
N VAL A 59 0.54 -2.37 -4.92
CA VAL A 59 -0.47 -1.31 -5.01
C VAL A 59 -0.80 -1.03 -6.46
N SER A 60 -2.01 -0.51 -6.70
CA SER A 60 -2.48 -0.12 -8.02
C SER A 60 -2.33 1.39 -8.22
N VAL A 61 -1.35 1.81 -9.01
CA VAL A 61 -1.25 3.16 -9.54
C VAL A 61 -2.04 3.23 -10.85
N ALA A 62 -3.01 4.15 -10.91
CA ALA A 62 -3.82 4.42 -12.10
C ALA A 62 -4.55 3.18 -12.70
N GLY A 63 -4.97 2.24 -11.86
CA GLY A 63 -5.77 1.09 -12.27
C GLY A 63 -4.96 -0.10 -12.81
N GLU A 64 -3.65 -0.12 -12.60
CA GLU A 64 -2.83 -1.31 -12.88
C GLU A 64 -3.25 -2.51 -12.00
N ASP A 65 -2.97 -3.72 -12.47
CA ASP A 65 -3.23 -4.93 -11.70
C ASP A 65 -2.29 -5.03 -10.49
N VAL A 66 -2.85 -5.47 -9.36
CA VAL A 66 -2.06 -5.83 -8.18
C VAL A 66 -1.56 -7.25 -8.34
N THR A 67 -0.24 -7.41 -8.51
CA THR A 67 0.40 -8.71 -8.74
C THR A 67 1.01 -9.32 -7.48
N ASP A 68 1.17 -8.53 -6.41
CA ASP A 68 1.75 -8.97 -5.13
C ASP A 68 0.77 -8.77 -3.97
N LEU A 69 -0.11 -9.75 -3.76
CA LEU A 69 -1.11 -9.71 -2.68
C LEU A 69 -0.48 -9.84 -1.29
N ALA A 70 0.66 -10.52 -1.16
CA ALA A 70 1.38 -10.62 0.11
C ALA A 70 2.04 -9.29 0.48
N GLY A 71 2.63 -8.60 -0.50
CA GLY A 71 3.06 -7.21 -0.38
C GLY A 71 1.89 -6.30 -0.02
N ALA A 72 0.71 -6.46 -0.62
CA ALA A 72 -0.46 -5.66 -0.28
C ALA A 72 -0.87 -5.83 1.20
N ALA A 73 -0.73 -7.03 1.75
CA ALA A 73 -0.91 -7.28 3.18
C ALA A 73 0.19 -6.60 4.03
N ALA A 74 1.45 -6.64 3.58
CA ALA A 74 2.55 -5.94 4.24
C ALA A 74 2.33 -4.43 4.32
N TRP A 75 1.77 -3.83 3.26
CA TRP A 75 1.34 -2.43 3.27
C TRP A 75 0.33 -2.14 4.39
N GLY A 76 -0.67 -3.01 4.59
CA GLY A 76 -1.62 -2.87 5.70
C GLY A 76 -0.96 -2.86 7.08
N LEU A 77 -0.07 -3.83 7.31
CA LEU A 77 0.68 -3.94 8.55
C LEU A 77 1.56 -2.72 8.82
N VAL A 78 2.38 -2.32 7.83
CA VAL A 78 3.35 -1.23 8.00
C VAL A 78 2.65 0.11 8.15
N ARG A 79 1.50 0.34 7.49
CA ARG A 79 0.69 1.54 7.73
C ARG A 79 0.21 1.67 9.17
N SER A 80 -0.13 0.55 9.82
CA SER A 80 -0.43 0.56 11.26
C SER A 80 0.78 1.03 12.05
N ALA A 81 1.96 0.46 11.79
CA ALA A 81 3.19 0.83 12.48
C ALA A 81 3.61 2.28 12.22
N GLN A 82 3.39 2.81 11.00
CA GLN A 82 3.62 4.22 10.68
C GLN A 82 2.76 5.18 11.53
N SER A 83 1.56 4.75 11.92
CA SER A 83 0.67 5.55 12.79
C SER A 83 1.14 5.56 14.25
N GLU A 84 1.81 4.50 14.69
CA GLU A 84 2.35 4.35 16.04
C GLU A 84 3.72 5.00 16.20
N ASP A 85 4.57 4.92 15.16
CA ASP A 85 5.93 5.45 15.14
C ASP A 85 6.22 6.24 13.83
N PRO A 86 5.72 7.50 13.74
CA PRO A 86 5.83 8.31 12.54
C PRO A 86 7.29 8.56 12.10
N GLY A 87 7.57 8.34 10.82
CA GLY A 87 8.88 8.59 10.21
C GLY A 87 9.86 7.41 10.28
N ARG A 88 9.58 6.39 11.10
CA ARG A 88 10.42 5.20 11.21
C ARG A 88 10.32 4.26 10.02
N PHE A 89 9.16 4.19 9.37
CA PHE A 89 8.92 3.27 8.26
C PHE A 89 8.60 4.03 6.97
N VAL A 90 9.18 3.58 5.86
CA VAL A 90 8.83 4.06 4.50
C VAL A 90 8.38 2.88 3.68
N LEU A 91 7.20 2.97 3.08
CA LEU A 91 6.71 1.99 2.13
C LEU A 91 7.06 2.43 0.71
N VAL A 92 7.70 1.52 -0.03
CA VAL A 92 8.09 1.75 -1.42
C VAL A 92 7.58 0.60 -2.26
N ASP A 93 6.67 0.85 -3.19
CA ASP A 93 6.25 -0.16 -4.16
C ASP A 93 6.86 0.11 -5.52
N VAL A 94 7.44 -0.91 -6.14
CA VAL A 94 8.06 -0.84 -7.47
C VAL A 94 7.40 -1.83 -8.41
N VAL A 95 7.60 -1.70 -9.72
CA VAL A 95 7.26 -2.76 -10.69
C VAL A 95 8.49 -3.19 -11.45
N ASP A 96 9.35 -2.23 -11.77
CA ASP A 96 10.62 -2.38 -12.46
C ASP A 96 11.73 -1.53 -11.81
N GLY A 97 12.96 -1.71 -12.27
CA GLY A 97 14.12 -0.91 -11.86
C GLY A 97 14.87 -1.40 -10.61
N GLU A 98 15.99 -0.70 -10.35
CA GLU A 98 16.88 -0.95 -9.21
C GLU A 98 16.24 -0.45 -7.91
N VAL A 99 16.20 -1.33 -6.90
CA VAL A 99 15.50 -1.07 -5.64
C VAL A 99 16.12 0.12 -4.89
N GLU A 100 17.44 0.18 -4.82
CA GLU A 100 18.19 1.21 -4.12
C GLU A 100 17.91 2.60 -4.71
N ALA A 101 17.83 2.70 -6.04
CA ALA A 101 17.46 3.92 -6.72
C ALA A 101 16.00 4.32 -6.43
N ALA A 102 15.08 3.35 -6.44
CA ALA A 102 13.68 3.59 -6.11
C ALA A 102 13.49 4.05 -4.67
N VAL A 103 14.21 3.46 -3.70
CA VAL A 103 14.20 3.90 -2.30
C VAL A 103 14.78 5.31 -2.18
N GLY A 104 15.89 5.62 -2.86
CA GLY A 104 16.45 6.98 -2.88
C GLY A 104 15.47 8.02 -3.41
N LEU A 105 14.74 7.70 -4.49
CA LEU A 105 13.69 8.56 -5.03
C LEU A 105 12.51 8.73 -4.06
N ALA A 106 12.07 7.65 -3.42
CA ALA A 106 11.00 7.68 -2.43
C ALA A 106 11.39 8.53 -1.22
N LEU A 107 12.59 8.35 -0.66
CA LEU A 107 13.08 9.15 0.45
C LEU A 107 13.17 10.63 0.10
N ALA A 108 13.57 10.98 -1.13
CA ALA A 108 13.65 12.36 -1.60
C ALA A 108 12.28 13.07 -1.67
N THR A 109 11.17 12.32 -1.70
CA THR A 109 9.82 12.92 -1.61
C THR A 109 9.46 13.38 -0.20
N GLY A 110 10.11 12.83 0.83
CA GLY A 110 9.73 13.04 2.23
C GLY A 110 8.43 12.33 2.66
N GLU A 111 7.84 11.51 1.79
CA GLU A 111 6.54 10.88 2.02
C GLU A 111 6.69 9.48 2.64
N PRO A 112 5.76 9.07 3.51
CA PRO A 112 5.84 7.77 4.18
C PRO A 112 5.49 6.60 3.25
N GLN A 113 4.79 6.86 2.14
CA GLN A 113 4.25 5.86 1.23
C GLN A 113 4.43 6.33 -0.20
N VAL A 114 5.19 5.59 -1.00
CA VAL A 114 5.53 5.96 -2.37
C VAL A 114 5.44 4.74 -3.29
N ALA A 115 4.81 4.91 -4.45
CA ALA A 115 4.95 3.99 -5.57
C ALA A 115 5.88 4.61 -6.61
N VAL A 116 6.87 3.84 -7.07
CA VAL A 116 7.80 4.27 -8.12
C VAL A 116 7.48 3.50 -9.40
N ARG A 117 7.19 4.22 -10.47
CA ARG A 117 6.88 3.68 -11.80
C ARG A 117 7.71 4.40 -12.85
N GLY A 118 8.60 3.69 -13.56
CA GLY A 118 9.46 4.31 -14.58
C GLY A 118 10.23 5.53 -14.07
N GLY A 119 10.72 5.49 -12.82
CA GLY A 119 11.45 6.59 -12.17
C GLY A 119 10.59 7.76 -11.67
N ARG A 120 9.26 7.70 -11.80
CA ARG A 120 8.32 8.70 -11.28
C ARG A 120 7.73 8.26 -9.96
N CYS A 121 7.62 9.18 -9.00
CA CYS A 121 7.04 8.94 -7.69
C CYS A 121 5.55 9.30 -7.66
N PHE A 122 4.76 8.44 -7.03
CA PHE A 122 3.35 8.62 -6.76
C PHE A 122 3.07 8.39 -5.28
N VAL A 123 2.14 9.15 -4.71
CA VAL A 123 1.78 9.06 -3.29
C VAL A 123 0.27 8.90 -3.12
N PRO A 124 -0.19 8.14 -2.12
CA PRO A 124 -1.60 7.92 -1.91
C PRO A 124 -2.24 9.17 -1.28
N ARG A 125 -3.38 9.61 -1.82
CA ARG A 125 -4.20 10.72 -1.30
C ARG A 125 -5.67 10.32 -1.29
N LEU A 126 -6.41 10.77 -0.28
CA LEU A 126 -7.86 10.61 -0.27
C LEU A 126 -8.49 11.73 -1.10
N LYS A 127 -9.39 11.36 -2.01
CA LYS A 127 -10.19 12.27 -2.81
C LYS A 127 -11.64 11.85 -2.77
N ALA A 128 -12.55 12.82 -2.84
CA ALA A 128 -13.97 12.53 -2.99
C ALA A 128 -14.20 11.67 -4.25
N ALA A 129 -14.91 10.56 -4.07
CA ALA A 129 -15.30 9.67 -5.14
C ALA A 129 -16.46 10.29 -5.93
N VAL A 130 -16.36 10.27 -7.25
CA VAL A 130 -17.47 10.63 -8.13
C VAL A 130 -18.33 9.38 -8.31
N VAL A 131 -19.42 9.31 -7.56
CA VAL A 131 -20.39 8.23 -7.68
C VAL A 131 -21.31 8.55 -8.85
N ALA A 132 -21.18 7.82 -9.96
CA ALA A 132 -22.19 7.87 -11.01
C ALA A 132 -23.49 7.24 -10.48
N GLU A 133 -24.63 7.91 -10.66
CA GLU A 133 -25.93 7.31 -10.33
C GLU A 133 -26.10 6.02 -11.12
N SER A 134 -26.01 4.90 -10.41
CA SER A 134 -26.17 3.57 -10.97
C SER A 134 -27.49 3.04 -10.46
N GLY A 135 -28.42 2.71 -11.35
CA GLY A 135 -29.67 2.03 -11.00
C GLY A 135 -29.38 0.66 -10.36
N PRO A 136 -30.40 -0.01 -9.77
CA PRO A 136 -30.22 -1.34 -9.19
C PRO A 136 -29.73 -2.31 -10.28
N SER A 137 -28.44 -2.60 -10.24
CA SER A 137 -27.78 -3.62 -11.05
C SER A 137 -27.53 -4.81 -10.13
N SER A 138 -28.37 -5.84 -10.21
CA SER A 138 -28.03 -7.13 -9.61
C SER A 138 -26.95 -7.78 -10.45
N VAL A 139 -25.68 -7.50 -10.15
CA VAL A 139 -24.52 -8.29 -10.61
C VAL A 139 -24.50 -9.68 -9.96
N PHE A 140 -25.37 -9.91 -8.98
CA PHE A 140 -25.50 -11.17 -8.27
C PHE A 140 -26.53 -12.09 -8.95
N GLY A 141 -26.23 -13.39 -8.96
CA GLY A 141 -27.17 -14.43 -9.40
C GLY A 141 -28.25 -14.70 -8.33
N GLU A 142 -28.92 -15.85 -8.46
CA GLU A 142 -30.06 -16.21 -7.59
C GLU A 142 -29.68 -16.47 -6.11
N SER A 143 -28.40 -16.66 -5.79
CA SER A 143 -27.94 -16.96 -4.44
C SER A 143 -26.62 -16.25 -4.14
N VAL A 144 -26.53 -15.65 -2.95
CA VAL A 144 -25.35 -14.93 -2.44
C VAL A 144 -24.92 -15.55 -1.11
N LEU A 145 -23.63 -15.88 -0.99
CA LEU A 145 -23.03 -16.29 0.29
C LEU A 145 -22.45 -15.08 1.01
N ILE A 146 -22.89 -14.85 2.25
CA ILE A 146 -22.38 -13.77 3.12
C ILE A 146 -21.58 -14.39 4.27
N THR A 147 -20.27 -14.13 4.31
CA THR A 147 -19.42 -14.53 5.44
C THR A 147 -19.55 -13.52 6.59
N GLY A 148 -19.62 -13.99 7.84
CA GLY A 148 -19.80 -13.10 8.99
C GLY A 148 -21.22 -12.50 9.08
N ALA A 149 -22.22 -13.15 8.49
CA ALA A 149 -23.61 -12.68 8.46
C ALA A 149 -24.24 -12.43 9.84
N SER A 150 -23.73 -13.10 10.88
CA SER A 150 -24.14 -12.88 12.27
C SER A 150 -23.47 -11.65 12.93
N GLY A 151 -22.57 -10.95 12.23
CA GLY A 151 -21.90 -9.75 12.71
C GLY A 151 -22.75 -8.48 12.56
N ALA A 152 -22.30 -7.37 13.16
CA ALA A 152 -23.05 -6.11 13.21
C ALA A 152 -23.50 -5.58 11.83
N LEU A 153 -22.67 -5.76 10.80
CA LEU A 153 -23.01 -5.35 9.43
C LEU A 153 -23.77 -6.43 8.64
N GLY A 154 -23.66 -7.70 9.04
CA GLY A 154 -24.25 -8.82 8.31
C GLY A 154 -25.78 -8.75 8.24
N GLY A 155 -26.44 -8.35 9.35
CA GLY A 155 -27.89 -8.17 9.39
C GLY A 155 -28.43 -6.96 8.62
N LEU A 156 -27.56 -6.02 8.20
CA LEU A 156 -27.95 -4.89 7.35
C LEU A 156 -27.85 -5.24 5.85
N VAL A 157 -27.09 -6.29 5.52
CA VAL A 157 -26.83 -6.71 4.14
C VAL A 157 -27.68 -7.93 3.74
N ALA A 158 -28.03 -8.80 4.71
CA ALA A 158 -28.78 -10.04 4.51
C ALA A 158 -30.28 -9.87 4.30
#